data_AF-D0LGT9-F1
#
_entry.id   AF-D0LGT9-F1
#
_cell.length_a   1.000
_cell.length_b   1.000
_cell.length_c   1.000
_cell.angle_alpha   90.00
_cell.angle_beta   90.00
_cell.angle_gamma   90.00
#
_symmetry.space_group_name_H-M   'P 1'
#
loop_
_entity.id
_entity.type
_entity.pdbx_description
1 polymer ?
#
loop_
_entity_poly.entity_id
_entity_poly.type
_entity_poly.pdbx_seq_one_letter_code
_entity_poly.pdbx_strand_id
1 'polypeptide(L)'
;MTLHPTWFHARNAYRLVLAEHVDSQPLIDAAADLQLPLTKVSDGDPNTASPPTLSFEHSDSGTTIEWVDDLIFEIPYVAVYGADAQRIAGELAGRLDACGLGELLDADRAAEFGGTTVERKWTLRRVAIAAPLKFEDRVFEHLVSRLRDEHPSVRNTAALAVRYRPWGEYLPTLQRLVGDEEIRTVLKLLQSLLADWDTIALEAENVR
;
A
#
# COMPACT_ATOMS: atom_id res chain seq x y z
N MET A 1 -16.87 10.73 2.53
CA MET A 1 -16.44 9.47 1.90
C MET A 1 -16.09 8.51 3.03
N THR A 2 -17.00 7.58 3.34
CA THR A 2 -16.82 6.62 4.44
C THR A 2 -16.01 5.45 3.90
N LEU A 3 -14.81 5.22 4.43
CA LEU A 3 -13.94 4.14 3.95
C LEU A 3 -14.49 2.80 4.45
N HIS A 4 -14.65 1.84 3.55
CA HIS A 4 -15.21 0.53 3.88
C HIS A 4 -14.16 -0.34 4.63
N PRO A 5 -14.54 -1.09 5.68
CA PRO A 5 -13.64 -1.90 6.50
C PRO A 5 -12.86 -3.01 5.76
N THR A 6 -13.22 -3.36 4.53
CA THR A 6 -12.51 -4.38 3.74
C THR A 6 -11.09 -3.97 3.35
N TRP A 7 -10.79 -2.66 3.27
CA TRP A 7 -9.42 -2.16 3.08
C TRP A 7 -8.49 -2.45 4.28
N PHE A 8 -9.04 -2.81 5.44
CA PHE A 8 -8.24 -3.07 6.64
C PHE A 8 -7.54 -4.44 6.61
N HIS A 9 -8.03 -5.40 5.81
CA HIS A 9 -7.33 -6.67 5.60
C HIS A 9 -5.97 -6.46 4.92
N ALA A 10 -5.79 -5.38 4.16
CA ALA A 10 -4.54 -4.97 3.50
C ALA A 10 -3.39 -4.63 4.46
N ARG A 11 -3.61 -4.60 5.79
CA ARG A 11 -2.58 -4.25 6.77
C ARG A 11 -1.50 -5.32 6.90
N ASN A 12 -1.84 -6.61 6.86
CA ASN A 12 -0.86 -7.69 6.97
C ASN A 12 -0.39 -8.26 5.62
N ALA A 13 -0.60 -7.50 4.53
CA ALA A 13 -0.22 -7.95 3.21
C ALA A 13 1.25 -7.62 2.89
N TYR A 14 1.92 -8.55 2.21
CA TYR A 14 3.05 -8.23 1.35
C TYR A 14 2.50 -7.63 0.06
N ARG A 15 3.03 -6.47 -0.35
CA ARG A 15 2.58 -5.76 -1.56
C ARG A 15 3.71 -5.73 -2.56
N LEU A 16 3.44 -6.23 -3.76
CA LEU A 16 4.37 -6.23 -4.88
C LEU A 16 3.97 -5.12 -5.85
N VAL A 17 4.87 -4.17 -6.05
CA VAL A 17 4.70 -3.08 -7.02
C VAL A 17 5.40 -3.48 -8.31
N LEU A 18 4.66 -3.48 -9.42
CA LEU A 18 5.16 -3.97 -10.71
C LEU A 18 5.96 -2.88 -11.43
N ALA A 19 7.00 -3.27 -12.19
CA ALA A 19 7.90 -2.34 -12.88
C ALA A 19 7.15 -1.38 -13.81
N GLU A 20 6.24 -1.93 -14.60
CA GLU A 20 5.41 -1.24 -15.59
C GLU A 20 3.92 -1.33 -15.21
N HIS A 21 3.11 -0.47 -15.85
CA HIS A 21 1.66 -0.57 -15.75
C HIS A 21 1.21 -1.77 -16.58
N VAL A 22 1.11 -2.92 -15.92
CA VAL A 22 0.63 -4.16 -16.52
C VAL A 22 -0.82 -4.38 -16.11
N ASP A 23 -1.59 -5.03 -16.98
CA ASP A 23 -2.91 -5.52 -16.61
C ASP A 23 -2.79 -6.76 -15.68
N SER A 24 -3.91 -7.40 -15.38
CA SER A 24 -3.93 -8.55 -14.48
C SER A 24 -3.44 -9.87 -15.10
N GLN A 25 -3.17 -9.91 -16.42
CA GLN A 25 -2.81 -11.15 -17.12
C GLN A 25 -1.52 -11.79 -16.60
N PRO A 26 -0.42 -11.04 -16.34
CA PRO A 26 0.78 -11.64 -15.76
C PRO A 26 0.54 -12.31 -14.41
N LEU A 27 -0.38 -11.78 -13.58
CA LEU A 27 -0.76 -12.44 -12.33
C LEU A 27 -1.54 -13.72 -12.59
N ILE A 28 -2.47 -13.73 -13.54
CA ILE A 28 -3.24 -14.93 -13.91
C ILE A 28 -2.28 -16.04 -14.36
N ASP A 29 -1.31 -15.71 -15.21
CA ASP A 29 -0.32 -16.67 -15.73
C ASP A 29 0.57 -17.20 -14.59
N ALA A 30 1.07 -16.29 -13.73
CA ALA A 30 1.88 -16.67 -12.57
C ALA A 30 1.10 -17.52 -11.55
N ALA A 31 -0.18 -17.23 -11.34
CA ALA A 31 -1.06 -17.99 -10.45
C ALA A 31 -1.32 -19.40 -11.01
N ALA A 32 -1.54 -19.54 -12.32
CA ALA A 32 -1.72 -20.83 -12.97
C ALA A 32 -0.48 -21.73 -12.81
N ASP A 33 0.73 -21.18 -12.99
CA ASP A 33 1.99 -21.91 -12.79
C ASP A 33 2.20 -22.38 -11.35
N LEU A 34 1.70 -21.61 -10.39
CA LEU A 34 1.74 -21.93 -8.97
C LEU A 34 0.54 -22.80 -8.51
N GLN A 35 -0.31 -23.22 -9.45
CA GLN A 35 -1.51 -24.02 -9.20
C GLN A 35 -2.47 -23.36 -8.20
N LEU A 36 -2.57 -22.03 -8.26
CA LEU A 36 -3.45 -21.23 -7.41
C LEU A 36 -4.78 -21.02 -8.13
N PRO A 37 -5.87 -21.68 -7.72
CA PRO A 37 -7.18 -21.48 -8.35
C PRO A 37 -7.68 -20.05 -8.12
N LEU A 38 -8.27 -19.47 -9.17
CA LEU A 38 -9.03 -18.22 -9.07
C LEU A 38 -10.30 -18.48 -8.25
N THR A 39 -10.44 -17.81 -7.11
CA THR A 39 -11.56 -18.01 -6.19
C THR A 39 -12.59 -16.90 -6.28
N LYS A 40 -12.18 -15.69 -6.69
CA LYS A 40 -13.08 -14.54 -6.76
C LYS A 40 -12.67 -13.56 -7.86
N VAL A 41 -13.67 -13.02 -8.54
CA VAL A 41 -13.55 -11.88 -9.44
C VAL A 41 -14.51 -10.80 -8.94
N SER A 42 -14.06 -9.56 -8.85
CA SER A 42 -14.89 -8.41 -8.54
C SER A 42 -14.57 -7.27 -9.49
N ASP A 43 -15.60 -6.72 -10.12
CA ASP A 43 -15.47 -5.57 -11.03
C ASP A 43 -15.25 -4.24 -10.29
N GLY A 44 -15.13 -4.28 -8.96
CA GLY A 44 -15.13 -3.10 -8.11
C GLY A 44 -16.51 -2.45 -7.99
N ASP A 45 -16.58 -1.34 -7.26
CA ASP A 45 -17.74 -0.49 -7.21
C ASP A 45 -17.28 0.98 -7.11
N PRO A 46 -17.52 1.79 -8.15
CA PRO A 46 -17.06 3.17 -8.20
C PRO A 46 -17.73 4.04 -7.12
N ASN A 47 -18.92 3.66 -6.62
CA ASN A 47 -19.62 4.42 -5.60
C ASN A 47 -19.03 4.19 -4.20
N THR A 48 -18.37 3.06 -3.98
CA THR A 48 -17.74 2.71 -2.70
C THR A 48 -16.22 2.82 -2.73
N ALA A 49 -15.65 3.27 -3.86
CA ALA A 49 -14.21 3.24 -4.12
C ALA A 49 -13.62 1.83 -3.91
N SER A 50 -14.41 0.79 -4.17
CA SER A 50 -13.92 -0.59 -4.16
C SER A 50 -13.24 -0.87 -5.48
N PRO A 51 -11.93 -1.19 -5.50
CA PRO A 51 -11.21 -1.42 -6.74
C PRO A 51 -11.63 -2.76 -7.35
N PRO A 52 -11.53 -2.92 -8.68
CA PRO A 52 -11.53 -4.24 -9.30
C PRO A 52 -10.47 -5.14 -8.67
N THR A 53 -10.83 -6.38 -8.39
CA THR A 53 -9.94 -7.36 -7.75
C THR A 53 -10.09 -8.76 -8.33
N LEU A 54 -8.97 -9.47 -8.42
CA LEU A 54 -8.91 -10.90 -8.68
C LEU A 54 -8.29 -11.57 -7.47
N SER A 55 -8.97 -12.53 -6.85
CA SER A 55 -8.45 -13.28 -5.70
C SER A 55 -8.17 -14.73 -6.06
N PHE A 56 -7.01 -15.22 -5.64
CA PHE A 56 -6.57 -16.61 -5.74
C PHE A 56 -6.27 -17.14 -4.34
N GLU A 57 -6.47 -18.44 -4.11
CA GLU A 57 -6.25 -19.03 -2.80
C GLU A 57 -5.44 -20.33 -2.88
N HIS A 58 -4.40 -20.43 -2.06
CA HIS A 58 -3.64 -21.66 -1.90
C HIS A 58 -4.36 -22.55 -0.88
N SER A 59 -4.99 -23.64 -1.35
CA SER A 59 -5.84 -24.54 -0.54
C SER A 59 -5.20 -25.01 0.77
N ASP A 60 -3.90 -25.27 0.74
CA ASP A 60 -3.22 -25.94 1.87
C ASP A 60 -2.72 -24.96 2.95
N SER A 61 -2.51 -23.69 2.60
CA SER A 61 -1.91 -22.69 3.52
C SER A 61 -2.86 -21.56 3.91
N GLY A 62 -4.03 -21.47 3.26
CA GLY A 62 -4.94 -20.34 3.41
C GLY A 62 -4.31 -19.01 2.94
N THR A 63 -3.30 -19.10 2.07
CA THR A 63 -2.65 -17.92 1.49
C THR A 63 -3.49 -17.37 0.37
N THR A 64 -3.90 -16.10 0.49
CA THR A 64 -4.68 -15.40 -0.53
C THR A 64 -3.77 -14.46 -1.29
N ILE A 65 -3.95 -14.39 -2.60
CA ILE A 65 -3.29 -13.42 -3.47
C ILE A 65 -4.37 -12.60 -4.15
N GLU A 66 -4.20 -11.29 -4.16
CA GLU A 66 -5.14 -10.37 -4.77
C GLU A 66 -4.44 -9.44 -5.75
N TRP A 67 -4.96 -9.35 -6.97
CA TRP A 67 -4.73 -8.19 -7.83
C TRP A 67 -5.56 -7.02 -7.30
N VAL A 68 -4.95 -5.86 -7.15
CA VAL A 68 -5.65 -4.63 -6.75
C VAL A 68 -5.38 -3.55 -7.79
N ASP A 69 -6.43 -3.12 -8.48
CA ASP A 69 -6.37 -1.95 -9.36
C ASP A 69 -6.65 -0.68 -8.54
N ASP A 70 -5.61 -0.11 -7.92
CA ASP A 70 -5.74 0.97 -6.96
C ASP A 70 -6.20 2.28 -7.62
N LEU A 71 -7.48 2.60 -7.48
CA LEU A 71 -8.07 3.81 -8.06
C LEU A 71 -7.63 5.12 -7.38
N ILE A 72 -7.02 5.07 -6.19
CA ILE A 72 -6.55 6.26 -5.47
C ILE A 72 -5.15 6.64 -5.98
N PHE A 73 -4.28 5.64 -6.14
CA PHE A 73 -2.90 5.83 -6.58
C PHE A 73 -2.69 5.61 -8.07
N GLU A 74 -3.68 5.03 -8.76
CA GLU A 74 -3.65 4.67 -10.17
C GLU A 74 -2.46 3.72 -10.47
N ILE A 75 -2.11 2.89 -9.49
CA ILE A 75 -0.99 1.94 -9.55
C ILE A 75 -1.53 0.57 -9.16
N PRO A 76 -1.59 -0.37 -10.11
CA PRO A 76 -1.94 -1.73 -9.76
C PRO A 76 -0.83 -2.37 -8.93
N TYR A 77 -1.21 -3.24 -8.02
CA TYR A 77 -0.28 -4.02 -7.22
C TYR A 77 -0.85 -5.39 -6.88
N VAL A 78 0.03 -6.29 -6.46
CA VAL A 78 -0.37 -7.61 -5.94
C VAL A 78 -0.23 -7.61 -4.43
N ALA A 79 -1.31 -7.96 -3.73
CA ALA A 79 -1.32 -8.17 -2.29
C ALA A 79 -1.30 -9.66 -1.98
N VAL A 80 -0.45 -10.09 -1.05
CA VAL A 80 -0.34 -11.48 -0.61
C VAL A 80 -0.56 -11.56 0.91
N TYR A 81 -1.45 -12.44 1.34
CA TYR A 81 -1.93 -12.60 2.71
C TYR A 81 -1.81 -14.04 3.19
N GLY A 82 -1.78 -14.27 4.50
CA GLY A 82 -1.80 -15.62 5.08
C GLY A 82 -0.43 -16.12 5.56
N ALA A 83 -0.38 -17.39 5.96
CA ALA A 83 0.77 -17.97 6.65
C ALA A 83 2.04 -18.02 5.78
N ASP A 84 1.88 -18.29 4.48
CA ASP A 84 3.00 -18.40 3.52
C ASP A 84 3.20 -17.11 2.70
N ALA A 85 2.57 -16.01 3.10
CA ALA A 85 2.52 -14.80 2.28
C ALA A 85 3.90 -14.28 1.87
N GLN A 86 4.89 -14.35 2.77
CA GLN A 86 6.26 -13.92 2.47
C GLN A 86 6.91 -14.78 1.38
N ARG A 87 6.78 -16.11 1.49
CA ARG A 87 7.36 -17.06 0.53
C ARG A 87 6.73 -16.88 -0.84
N ILE A 88 5.40 -16.88 -0.89
CA ILE A 88 4.62 -16.71 -2.12
C ILE A 88 4.87 -15.34 -2.76
N ALA A 89 4.95 -14.27 -1.97
CA ALA A 89 5.31 -12.95 -2.48
C ALA A 89 6.71 -12.94 -3.11
N GLY A 90 7.69 -13.65 -2.52
CA GLY A 90 9.02 -13.81 -3.10
C GLY A 90 9.03 -14.55 -4.44
N GLU A 91 8.24 -15.63 -4.55
CA GLU A 91 8.10 -16.39 -5.80
C GLU A 91 7.41 -15.57 -6.90
N LEU A 92 6.34 -14.84 -6.54
CA LEU A 92 5.63 -13.95 -7.45
C LEU A 92 6.49 -12.76 -7.89
N ALA A 93 7.31 -12.18 -7.00
CA ALA A 93 8.13 -11.02 -7.32
C ALA A 93 9.05 -11.26 -8.52
N GLY A 94 9.69 -12.44 -8.59
CA GLY A 94 10.56 -12.80 -9.71
C GLY A 94 9.82 -13.10 -11.02
N ARG A 95 8.54 -13.50 -10.94
CA ARG A 95 7.69 -13.80 -12.11
C ARG A 95 7.02 -12.56 -12.68
N LEU A 96 6.71 -11.59 -11.84
CA LEU A 96 5.94 -10.40 -12.19
C LEU A 96 6.81 -9.16 -12.43
N ASP A 97 8.14 -9.32 -12.43
CA ASP A 97 9.10 -8.20 -12.51
C ASP A 97 8.77 -7.11 -11.47
N ALA A 98 8.54 -7.55 -10.22
CA ALA A 98 8.20 -6.65 -9.13
C ALA A 98 9.43 -5.86 -8.67
N CYS A 99 9.29 -4.56 -8.50
CA CYS A 99 10.36 -3.71 -8.02
C CYS A 99 10.65 -3.96 -6.53
N GLY A 100 11.94 -3.98 -6.21
CA GLY A 100 12.39 -3.97 -4.82
C GLY A 100 12.17 -2.60 -4.16
N LEU A 101 11.97 -2.58 -2.84
CA LEU A 101 11.83 -1.33 -2.08
C LEU A 101 13.02 -0.37 -2.26
N GLY A 102 14.24 -0.92 -2.36
CA GLY A 102 15.45 -0.13 -2.61
C GLY A 102 15.39 0.62 -3.95
N GLU A 103 14.99 -0.08 -5.02
CA GLU A 103 14.86 0.50 -6.36
C GLU A 103 13.79 1.60 -6.40
N LEU A 104 12.67 1.39 -5.71
CA LEU A 104 11.60 2.39 -5.62
C LEU A 104 12.05 3.65 -4.87
N LEU A 105 12.79 3.49 -3.77
CA LEU A 105 13.36 4.62 -3.01
C LEU A 105 14.42 5.38 -3.83
N ASP A 106 15.24 4.67 -4.60
CA ASP A 106 16.24 5.29 -5.47
C ASP A 106 15.56 6.04 -6.63
N ALA A 107 14.48 5.49 -7.19
CA ALA A 107 13.69 6.15 -8.23
C ALA A 107 12.99 7.42 -7.73
N ASP A 108 12.37 7.42 -6.55
CA ASP A 108 11.76 8.63 -5.97
C ASP A 108 12.81 9.70 -5.67
N ARG A 109 13.96 9.29 -5.11
CA ARG A 109 15.10 10.21 -4.91
C ARG A 109 15.59 10.82 -6.22
N ALA A 110 15.69 10.04 -7.30
CA ALA A 110 16.06 10.58 -8.60
C ALA A 110 15.02 11.59 -9.11
N ALA A 111 13.73 11.29 -8.93
CA ALA A 111 12.63 12.18 -9.31
C ALA A 111 12.63 13.50 -8.51
N GLU A 112 13.10 13.50 -7.26
CA GLU A 112 13.23 14.71 -6.44
C GLU A 112 14.14 15.77 -7.08
N PHE A 113 15.31 15.35 -7.58
CA PHE A 113 16.37 16.28 -7.99
C PHE A 113 16.27 16.71 -9.46
N GLY A 114 15.47 16.02 -10.28
CA GLY A 114 15.37 16.33 -11.70
C GLY A 114 14.06 15.91 -12.37
N GLY A 115 13.12 15.35 -11.61
CA GLY A 115 11.84 14.89 -12.13
C GLY A 115 10.78 15.99 -12.15
N THR A 116 9.80 15.78 -13.01
CA THR A 116 8.56 16.55 -13.06
C THR A 116 7.71 16.28 -11.81
N THR A 117 6.75 17.17 -11.52
CA THR A 117 5.74 16.96 -10.47
C THR A 117 4.98 15.63 -10.65
N VAL A 118 4.76 15.19 -11.89
CA VAL A 118 4.09 13.93 -12.20
C VAL A 118 4.95 12.74 -11.77
N GLU A 119 6.22 12.72 -12.15
CA GLU A 119 7.16 11.64 -11.79
C GLU A 119 7.39 11.57 -10.27
N ARG A 120 7.51 12.72 -9.61
CA ARG A 120 7.63 12.80 -8.14
C ARG A 120 6.41 12.21 -7.43
N LYS A 121 5.19 12.52 -7.90
CA LYS A 121 3.97 11.90 -7.34
C LYS A 121 3.92 10.41 -7.61
N TRP A 122 4.27 10.00 -8.84
CA TRP A 122 4.20 8.61 -9.28
C TRP A 122 5.12 7.70 -8.47
N THR A 123 6.39 8.06 -8.36
CA THR A 123 7.40 7.33 -7.58
C THR A 123 7.03 7.27 -6.10
N LEU A 124 6.54 8.39 -5.54
CA LEU A 124 6.11 8.46 -4.14
C LEU A 124 4.97 7.50 -3.82
N ARG A 125 3.97 7.40 -4.70
CA ARG A 125 2.84 6.47 -4.55
C ARG A 125 3.33 5.02 -4.55
N ARG A 126 4.28 4.67 -5.43
CA ARG A 126 4.88 3.33 -5.50
C ARG A 126 5.63 2.98 -4.21
N VAL A 127 6.39 3.93 -3.65
CA VAL A 127 7.06 3.75 -2.35
C VAL A 127 6.02 3.47 -1.24
N ALA A 128 4.90 4.21 -1.21
CA ALA A 128 3.87 3.98 -0.19
C ALA A 128 3.15 2.63 -0.34
N ILE A 129 2.92 2.14 -1.56
CA ILE A 129 2.35 0.81 -1.77
C ILE A 129 3.34 -0.27 -1.29
N ALA A 130 4.61 -0.16 -1.67
CA ALA A 130 5.66 -1.11 -1.29
C ALA A 130 6.11 -1.01 0.17
N ALA A 131 5.64 -0.01 0.91
CA ALA A 131 6.04 0.22 2.28
C ALA A 131 5.76 -1.04 3.14
N PRO A 132 6.73 -1.48 3.96
CA PRO A 132 6.61 -2.72 4.71
C PRO A 132 5.56 -2.62 5.82
N LEU A 133 5.16 -3.77 6.36
CA LEU A 133 4.24 -3.81 7.50
C LEU A 133 4.90 -3.20 8.75
N LYS A 134 6.12 -3.65 9.07
CA LYS A 134 6.91 -3.11 10.18
C LYS A 134 7.42 -1.72 9.81
N PHE A 135 7.56 -0.88 10.82
CA PHE A 135 8.18 0.43 10.68
C PHE A 135 9.55 0.30 10.02
N GLU A 136 9.80 1.17 9.04
CA GLU A 136 11.05 1.21 8.27
C GLU A 136 11.49 2.66 8.10
N ASP A 137 12.61 3.01 8.75
CA ASP A 137 13.14 4.37 8.84
C ASP A 137 13.28 5.02 7.46
N ARG A 138 13.83 4.28 6.49
CA ARG A 138 14.10 4.82 5.16
C ARG A 138 12.84 5.27 4.44
N VAL A 139 11.75 4.51 4.56
CA VAL A 139 10.46 4.87 3.96
C VAL A 139 9.83 6.03 4.71
N PHE A 140 9.88 5.98 6.05
CA PHE A 140 9.35 7.03 6.91
C PHE A 140 9.99 8.39 6.59
N GLU A 141 11.31 8.46 6.56
CA GLU A 141 12.06 9.68 6.24
C GLU A 141 11.69 10.22 4.87
N HIS A 142 11.50 9.33 3.89
CA HIS A 142 11.13 9.69 2.52
C HIS A 142 9.73 10.30 2.44
N LEU A 143 8.72 9.65 3.05
CA LEU A 143 7.36 10.17 3.05
C LEU A 143 7.27 11.48 3.85
N VAL A 144 8.02 11.58 4.96
CA VAL A 144 8.05 12.80 5.78
C VAL A 144 8.71 13.98 5.06
N SER A 145 9.78 13.77 4.29
CA SER A 145 10.40 14.87 3.54
C SER A 145 9.41 15.45 2.52
N ARG A 146 8.62 14.58 1.87
CA ARG A 146 7.61 14.94 0.86
C ARG A 146 6.39 15.66 1.45
N LEU A 147 6.12 15.55 2.75
CA LEU A 147 5.10 16.37 3.42
C LEU A 147 5.47 17.86 3.46
N ARG A 148 6.74 18.22 3.21
CA ARG A 148 7.24 19.60 3.17
C ARG A 148 7.63 20.06 1.77
N ASP A 149 7.22 19.30 0.76
CA ASP A 149 7.50 19.61 -0.63
C ASP A 149 7.01 21.02 -1.02
N GLU A 150 7.76 21.72 -1.87
CA GLU A 150 7.34 23.04 -2.35
C GLU A 150 6.02 22.96 -3.13
N HIS A 151 5.80 21.86 -3.85
CA HIS A 151 4.65 21.72 -4.72
C HIS A 151 3.46 21.13 -3.94
N PRO A 152 2.32 21.85 -3.82
CA PRO A 152 1.18 21.40 -3.01
C PRO A 152 0.64 20.02 -3.40
N SER A 153 0.61 19.70 -4.70
CA SER A 153 0.14 18.38 -5.15
C SER A 153 1.05 17.21 -4.74
N VAL A 154 2.34 17.44 -4.53
CA VAL A 154 3.27 16.43 -4.01
C VAL A 154 3.05 16.26 -2.50
N ARG A 155 2.89 17.36 -1.75
CA ARG A 155 2.52 17.29 -0.32
C ARG A 155 1.23 16.53 -0.10
N ASN A 156 0.20 16.80 -0.91
CA ASN A 156 -1.07 16.08 -0.83
C ASN A 156 -0.89 14.59 -1.12
N THR A 157 -0.05 14.25 -2.10
CA THR A 157 0.27 12.84 -2.40
C THR A 157 1.02 12.18 -1.24
N ALA A 158 1.96 12.88 -0.61
CA ALA A 158 2.67 12.41 0.59
C ALA A 158 1.72 12.18 1.76
N ALA A 159 0.77 13.08 1.98
CA ALA A 159 -0.26 12.95 3.00
C ALA A 159 -1.12 11.70 2.74
N LEU A 160 -1.54 11.46 1.50
CA LEU A 160 -2.25 10.23 1.14
C LEU A 160 -1.38 8.98 1.29
N ALA A 161 -0.09 9.05 0.95
CA ALA A 161 0.88 7.96 1.06
C ALA A 161 1.03 7.44 2.49
N VAL A 162 1.01 8.33 3.48
CA VAL A 162 1.02 7.93 4.90
C VAL A 162 -0.16 7.02 5.27
N ARG A 163 -1.29 7.09 4.56
CA ARG A 163 -2.46 6.25 4.83
C ARG A 163 -2.25 4.78 4.44
N TYR A 164 -1.34 4.49 3.50
CA TYR A 164 -1.07 3.13 3.03
C TYR A 164 -0.33 2.30 4.08
N ARG A 165 0.50 2.98 4.88
CA ARG A 165 1.16 2.43 6.07
C ARG A 165 1.06 3.44 7.23
N PRO A 166 -0.01 3.35 8.03
CA PRO A 166 -0.29 4.31 9.10
C PRO A 166 0.54 4.01 10.35
N TRP A 167 1.86 4.20 10.27
CA TRP A 167 2.77 4.06 11.42
C TRP A 167 2.52 5.18 12.45
N GLY A 168 2.59 4.84 13.74
CA GLY A 168 2.37 5.79 14.84
C GLY A 168 3.40 6.92 14.85
N GLU A 169 4.59 6.63 14.33
CA GLU A 169 5.75 7.51 14.17
C GLU A 169 5.43 8.74 13.31
N TYR A 170 4.40 8.70 12.45
CA TYR A 170 3.97 9.87 11.69
C TYR A 170 3.28 10.94 12.54
N LEU A 171 2.68 10.59 13.68
CA LEU A 171 1.84 11.49 14.47
C LEU A 171 2.55 12.80 14.86
N PRO A 172 3.76 12.78 15.47
CA PRO A 172 4.41 14.03 15.88
C PRO A 172 4.72 14.95 14.71
N THR A 173 5.04 14.38 13.55
CA THR A 173 5.33 15.14 12.34
C THR A 173 4.07 15.75 11.76
N LEU A 174 3.00 14.97 11.60
CA LEU A 174 1.72 15.46 11.06
C LEU A 174 1.10 16.54 11.96
N GLN A 175 1.21 16.40 13.28
CA GLN A 175 0.75 17.41 14.25
C GLN A 175 1.44 18.77 14.05
N ARG A 176 2.75 18.76 13.76
CA ARG A 176 3.50 20.00 13.47
C ARG A 176 3.11 20.65 12.14
N LEU A 177 2.49 19.90 11.23
CA LEU A 177 2.15 20.33 9.87
C LEU A 177 0.64 20.58 9.66
N VAL A 178 -0.17 20.55 10.73
CA VAL A 178 -1.65 20.63 10.71
C VAL A 178 -2.26 21.92 10.12
N GLY A 179 -1.42 22.90 9.77
CA GLY A 179 -1.83 24.09 9.04
C GLY A 179 -2.40 23.79 7.65
N ASP A 180 -1.95 22.71 7.02
CA ASP A 180 -2.47 22.22 5.73
C ASP A 180 -3.73 21.36 5.94
N GLU A 181 -4.79 21.59 5.15
CA GLU A 181 -6.08 20.90 5.28
C GLU A 181 -5.97 19.40 4.99
N GLU A 182 -5.15 19.01 4.01
CA GLU A 182 -4.97 17.60 3.65
C GLU A 182 -4.24 16.87 4.78
N ILE A 183 -3.19 17.49 5.33
CA ILE A 183 -2.45 16.97 6.48
C ILE A 183 -3.37 16.83 7.70
N ARG A 184 -4.28 17.77 7.92
CA ARG A 184 -5.27 17.69 9.01
C ARG A 184 -6.23 16.51 8.83
N THR A 185 -6.67 16.25 7.60
CA THR A 185 -7.53 15.10 7.29
C THR A 185 -6.80 13.78 7.54
N VAL A 186 -5.56 13.67 7.06
CA VAL A 186 -4.71 12.49 7.27
C VAL A 186 -4.40 12.27 8.75
N LEU A 187 -4.09 13.33 9.50
CA LEU A 187 -3.86 13.25 10.94
C LEU A 187 -5.07 12.68 11.68
N LYS A 188 -6.28 13.18 11.39
CA LYS A 188 -7.52 12.67 12.00
C LYS A 188 -7.74 11.19 11.68
N LEU A 189 -7.54 10.81 10.42
CA LEU A 189 -7.67 9.42 10.00
C LEU A 189 -6.65 8.53 10.73
N LEU A 190 -5.38 8.94 10.76
CA LEU A 190 -4.32 8.20 11.45
C LEU A 190 -4.64 8.01 12.94
N GLN A 191 -5.11 9.06 13.61
CA GLN A 191 -5.51 8.98 15.02
C GLN A 191 -6.66 7.98 15.24
N SER A 192 -7.69 7.99 14.40
CA SER A 192 -8.79 7.01 14.46
C SER A 192 -8.27 5.60 14.23
N LEU A 193 -7.44 5.42 13.20
CA LEU A 193 -6.88 4.14 12.79
C LEU A 193 -5.98 3.50 13.86
N LEU A 194 -5.28 4.31 14.65
CA LEU A 194 -4.43 3.86 15.76
C LEU A 194 -5.24 3.60 17.03
N ALA A 195 -6.27 4.39 17.31
CA ALA A 195 -7.17 4.16 18.45
C ALA A 195 -7.95 2.84 18.31
N ASP A 196 -8.40 2.52 17.09
CA ASP A 196 -9.05 1.23 16.81
C ASP A 196 -8.08 0.05 17.02
N TRP A 197 -6.78 0.26 16.80
CA TRP A 197 -5.75 -0.77 16.96
C TRP A 197 -5.42 -1.09 18.40
N ASP A 198 -5.26 -0.08 19.25
CA ASP A 198 -5.05 -0.31 20.68
C ASP A 198 -6.22 -1.13 21.25
N THR A 199 -7.44 -0.88 20.74
CA THR A 199 -8.64 -1.65 21.11
C THR A 199 -8.56 -3.11 20.66
N ILE A 200 -8.23 -3.38 19.40
CA ILE A 200 -8.13 -4.75 18.85
C ILE A 200 -6.97 -5.54 19.49
N ALA A 201 -5.83 -4.90 19.72
CA ALA A 201 -4.68 -5.55 20.36
C ALA A 201 -5.00 -5.97 21.80
N LEU A 202 -5.69 -5.09 22.56
CA LEU A 202 -6.17 -5.40 23.90
C LEU A 202 -7.20 -6.54 23.92
N GLU A 203 -8.08 -6.62 22.93
CA GLU A 203 -9.04 -7.74 22.82
C GLU A 203 -8.34 -9.07 22.50
N ALA A 204 -7.32 -9.08 21.64
CA ALA A 204 -6.57 -10.27 21.28
C ALA A 204 -5.71 -10.84 22.43
N GLU A 205 -5.22 -9.98 23.33
CA GLU A 205 -4.46 -10.39 24.52
C GLU A 205 -5.36 -10.96 25.63
N ASN A 206 -6.61 -10.50 25.77
CA ASN A 206 -7.56 -10.97 26.78
C ASN A 206 -8.23 -12.32 26.46
N VAL A 207 -8.00 -12.86 25.26
CA VAL A 207 -8.55 -14.15 24.79
C VAL A 207 -7.54 -15.31 24.96
N ARG A 208 -6.36 -15.05 25.54
CA ARG A 208 -5.35 -16.07 25.88
C ARG A 208 -5.35 -16.42 27.36
#